data_AF-A0A820ZI26-F1
#
_entry.id   AF-A0A820ZI26-F1
#
_cell.length_a   1.000
_cell.length_b   1.000
_cell.length_c   1.000
_cell.angle_alpha   90.00
_cell.angle_beta   90.00
_cell.angle_gamma   90.00
#
_symmetry.space_group_name_H-M   'P 1'
#
loop_
_entity.id
_entity.type
_entity.pdbx_description
1 polymer ?
#
loop_
_entity_poly.entity_id
_entity_poly.type
_entity_poly.pdbx_seq_one_letter_code
_entity_poly.pdbx_strand_id
1 'polypeptide(L)'
;MHSICRIKSWQVYDKPLSKAHETQQPRKNIPKPHERYFAIMDMLKKCDYNSSSNRLCREVGFHIEDTQMLKLNAEILTQPQIQTGQNCEANVRIGRIPLDGHLFTPRPISALAIAYFGTDAARKENLLKEFRTTLLNVMNNYHVDVKSEGHNVSPTNDQITGYFSTMSERKCQFVICIMDGKSEDDLKQLKAYIKDCGTIKYGVMTQCVLLSKIAANRSLTGYCENLIRKINYKNSGINTKVNLNEALKYKKSQTDSYMFFGADVIHPTNVTRQHPSIAGKLFL
;
A
#
# COMPACT_ATOMS: atom_id res chain seq x y z
N MET A 1 -1.49 16.98 45.12
CA MET A 1 -2.50 15.94 45.40
C MET A 1 -2.68 14.97 44.22
N HIS A 2 -1.62 14.24 43.80
CA HIS A 2 -1.73 13.18 42.76
C HIS A 2 -1.31 11.79 43.28
N SER A 3 -1.08 11.65 44.60
CA SER A 3 -0.44 10.47 45.21
C SER A 3 -1.39 9.37 45.70
N ILE A 4 -2.70 9.45 45.43
CA ILE A 4 -3.71 8.54 46.02
C ILE A 4 -4.58 7.82 44.98
N CYS A 5 -4.33 8.02 43.68
CA CYS A 5 -5.10 7.35 42.61
C CYS A 5 -4.22 6.36 41.84
N ARG A 6 -4.78 5.18 41.52
CA ARG A 6 -4.16 4.18 40.64
C ARG A 6 -5.09 3.87 39.49
N ILE A 7 -4.54 3.67 38.30
CA ILE A 7 -5.30 3.22 37.13
C ILE A 7 -5.79 1.79 37.41
N LYS A 8 -7.09 1.54 37.25
CA LYS A 8 -7.67 0.20 37.41
C LYS A 8 -7.09 -0.72 36.35
N SER A 9 -6.73 -1.94 36.75
CA SER A 9 -6.22 -2.95 35.82
C SER A 9 -7.26 -3.29 34.73
N TRP A 10 -6.76 -3.74 33.57
CA TRP A 10 -7.56 -4.22 32.45
C TRP A 10 -8.48 -3.18 31.77
N GLN A 11 -8.15 -1.89 31.90
CA GLN A 11 -8.77 -0.87 31.07
C GLN A 11 -8.29 -0.99 29.62
N VAL A 12 -9.23 -1.08 28.69
CA VAL A 12 -8.94 -1.14 27.26
C VAL A 12 -8.44 0.22 26.79
N TYR A 13 -7.32 0.25 26.07
CA TYR A 13 -6.84 1.45 25.40
C TYR A 13 -7.64 1.66 24.12
N ASP A 14 -8.41 2.74 24.05
CA ASP A 14 -9.38 3.03 22.99
C ASP A 14 -8.89 4.06 21.96
N LYS A 15 -7.69 4.61 22.16
CA LYS A 15 -7.08 5.59 21.27
C LYS A 15 -6.20 4.90 20.22
N PRO A 16 -6.04 5.51 19.02
CA PRO A 16 -5.04 5.06 18.07
C PRO A 16 -3.65 5.10 18.69
N LEU A 17 -2.87 4.04 18.49
CA LEU A 17 -1.48 4.01 18.92
C LEU A 17 -0.66 4.98 18.05
N SER A 18 0.37 5.59 18.63
CA SER A 18 1.36 6.30 17.82
C SER A 18 2.18 5.29 17.03
N LYS A 19 2.73 5.62 15.85
CA LYS A 19 3.58 4.68 15.11
C LYS A 19 4.81 4.21 15.89
N ALA A 20 5.33 5.02 16.82
CA ALA A 20 6.39 4.60 17.73
C ALA A 20 5.92 3.47 18.67
N HIS A 21 4.68 3.54 19.13
CA HIS A 21 4.05 2.46 19.89
C HIS A 21 3.61 1.29 18.98
N GLU A 22 3.20 1.51 17.72
CA GLU A 22 2.90 0.45 16.74
C GLU A 22 4.16 -0.27 16.20
N THR A 23 5.33 0.36 16.22
CA THR A 23 6.60 -0.35 15.94
C THR A 23 7.09 -1.11 17.16
N GLN A 24 6.71 -0.69 18.37
CA GLN A 24 7.02 -1.37 19.63
C GLN A 24 6.04 -2.51 19.97
N GLN A 25 4.76 -2.41 19.59
CA GLN A 25 3.73 -3.46 19.64
C GLN A 25 3.32 -3.84 18.20
N PRO A 26 3.36 -5.09 17.69
CA PRO A 26 3.96 -6.35 18.12
C PRO A 26 4.82 -6.95 16.98
N ARG A 27 5.56 -6.16 16.18
CA ARG A 27 6.41 -6.75 15.11
C ARG A 27 7.47 -7.74 15.63
N LYS A 28 7.81 -7.67 16.93
CA LYS A 28 8.69 -8.64 17.63
C LYS A 28 7.96 -9.85 18.22
N ASN A 29 6.63 -9.80 18.39
CA ASN A 29 5.85 -10.80 19.13
C ASN A 29 4.67 -11.35 18.30
N ILE A 30 4.78 -11.42 16.96
CA ILE A 30 3.86 -12.25 16.18
C ILE A 30 4.37 -13.68 16.32
N PRO A 31 3.69 -14.55 17.10
CA PRO A 31 4.14 -15.93 17.25
C PRO A 31 4.14 -16.61 15.89
N LYS A 32 5.16 -17.43 15.62
CA LYS A 32 5.17 -18.29 14.45
C LYS A 32 3.94 -19.21 14.48
N PRO A 33 3.46 -19.73 13.33
CA PRO A 33 2.27 -20.58 13.30
C PRO A 33 2.27 -21.72 14.32
N HIS A 34 3.41 -22.39 14.54
CA HIS A 34 3.54 -23.45 15.54
C HIS A 34 3.47 -22.94 16.98
N GLU A 35 4.10 -21.80 17.31
CA GLU A 35 4.00 -21.17 18.64
C GLU A 35 2.55 -20.76 18.92
N ARG A 36 1.88 -20.17 17.91
CA ARG A 36 0.46 -19.81 18.00
C ARG A 36 -0.43 -21.04 18.21
N TYR A 37 -0.14 -22.14 17.50
CA TYR A 37 -0.84 -23.41 17.70
C TYR A 37 -0.74 -23.87 19.16
N PHE A 38 0.47 -23.97 19.71
CA PHE A 38 0.66 -24.40 21.10
C PHE A 38 -0.01 -23.46 22.10
N ALA A 39 0.05 -22.14 21.88
CA ALA A 39 -0.61 -21.16 22.73
C ALA A 39 -2.14 -21.34 22.75
N ILE A 40 -2.76 -21.63 21.61
CA ILE A 40 -4.20 -21.92 21.52
C ILE A 40 -4.52 -23.21 22.27
N MET A 41 -3.75 -24.27 22.03
CA MET A 41 -3.95 -25.57 22.68
C MET A 41 -3.76 -25.51 24.20
N ASP A 42 -2.80 -24.73 24.69
CA ASP A 42 -2.59 -24.49 26.12
C ASP A 42 -3.74 -23.67 26.73
N MET A 43 -4.24 -22.67 26.01
CA MET A 43 -5.41 -21.90 26.45
C MET A 43 -6.66 -22.78 26.56
N LEU A 44 -6.90 -23.66 25.58
CA LEU A 44 -8.02 -24.61 25.63
C LEU A 44 -7.96 -25.51 26.86
N LYS A 45 -6.76 -26.02 27.20
CA LYS A 45 -6.55 -26.81 28.43
C LYS A 45 -6.84 -26.00 29.69
N LYS A 46 -6.39 -24.75 29.74
CA LYS A 46 -6.60 -23.85 30.89
C LYS A 46 -8.06 -23.47 31.09
N CYS A 47 -8.81 -23.30 30.00
CA CYS A 47 -10.24 -22.97 30.08
C CYS A 47 -11.09 -24.13 30.61
N ASP A 48 -10.62 -25.37 30.47
CA ASP A 48 -11.25 -26.60 31.00
C ASP A 48 -12.77 -26.64 30.79
N TYR A 49 -13.22 -26.41 29.56
CA TYR A 49 -14.65 -26.28 29.24
C TYR A 49 -15.49 -27.50 29.61
N ASN A 50 -14.89 -28.69 29.64
CA ASN A 50 -15.54 -29.95 29.99
C ASN A 50 -15.54 -30.23 31.49
N SER A 51 -14.97 -29.35 32.31
CA SER A 51 -14.92 -29.50 33.76
C SER A 51 -16.32 -29.64 34.33
N SER A 52 -16.51 -30.56 35.27
CA SER A 52 -17.74 -30.66 36.06
C SER A 52 -18.04 -29.38 36.87
N SER A 53 -17.00 -28.56 37.10
CA SER A 53 -17.10 -27.25 37.75
C SER A 53 -17.61 -26.13 36.84
N ASN A 54 -17.59 -26.32 35.51
CA ASN A 54 -18.09 -25.34 34.54
C ASN A 54 -19.61 -25.46 34.40
N ARG A 55 -20.33 -24.81 35.32
CA ARG A 55 -21.79 -24.84 35.42
C ARG A 55 -22.49 -24.43 34.11
N LEU A 56 -22.01 -23.38 33.45
CA LEU A 56 -22.62 -22.86 32.23
C LEU A 56 -22.58 -23.89 31.10
N CYS A 57 -21.41 -24.48 30.84
CA CYS A 57 -21.26 -25.51 29.80
C CYS A 57 -22.16 -26.72 30.09
N ARG A 58 -22.23 -27.16 31.35
CA ARG A 58 -23.07 -28.29 31.76
C ARG A 58 -24.57 -28.01 31.57
N GLU A 59 -25.05 -26.84 32.00
CA GLU A 59 -26.49 -26.50 31.93
C GLU A 59 -27.00 -26.40 30.49
N VAL A 60 -26.16 -25.96 29.56
CA VAL A 60 -26.52 -25.89 28.13
C VAL A 60 -26.16 -27.15 27.34
N GLY A 61 -25.62 -28.19 27.99
CA GLY A 61 -25.18 -29.42 27.33
C GLY A 61 -24.01 -29.24 26.36
N PHE A 62 -23.20 -28.19 26.54
CA PHE A 62 -22.02 -27.94 25.72
C PHE A 62 -20.85 -28.81 26.19
N HIS A 63 -20.25 -29.55 25.26
CA HIS A 63 -19.09 -30.41 25.49
C HIS A 63 -18.15 -30.37 24.29
N ILE A 64 -16.84 -30.31 24.55
CA ILE A 64 -15.80 -30.42 23.53
C ILE A 64 -15.42 -31.89 23.38
N GLU A 65 -15.82 -32.53 22.29
CA GLU A 65 -15.54 -33.95 22.04
C GLU A 65 -14.06 -34.23 21.74
N ASP A 66 -13.45 -33.41 20.88
CA ASP A 66 -12.03 -33.50 20.53
C ASP A 66 -11.33 -32.18 20.90
N THR A 67 -10.25 -32.29 21.67
CA THR A 67 -9.44 -31.14 22.08
C THR A 67 -8.36 -30.79 21.06
N GLN A 68 -8.19 -31.60 20.01
CA GLN A 68 -7.31 -31.33 18.89
C GLN A 68 -7.96 -30.42 17.85
N MET A 69 -7.14 -29.64 17.15
CA MET A 69 -7.63 -28.87 16.00
C MET A 69 -8.07 -29.80 14.87
N LEU A 70 -9.19 -29.43 14.23
CA LEU A 70 -9.71 -30.14 13.06
C LEU A 70 -8.65 -30.22 11.96
N LYS A 71 -8.36 -31.45 11.52
CA LYS A 71 -7.45 -31.70 10.39
C LYS A 71 -8.24 -31.64 9.09
N LEU A 72 -7.77 -30.82 8.17
CA LEU A 72 -8.37 -30.63 6.85
C LEU A 72 -7.38 -31.04 5.77
N ASN A 73 -7.87 -31.74 4.76
CA ASN A 73 -7.11 -31.95 3.53
C ASN A 73 -7.18 -30.65 2.72
N ALA A 74 -6.02 -30.15 2.30
CA ALA A 74 -5.90 -28.93 1.51
C ALA A 74 -5.05 -29.18 0.26
N GLU A 75 -5.37 -28.48 -0.81
CA GLU A 75 -4.62 -28.51 -2.07
C GLU A 75 -3.81 -27.22 -2.23
N ILE A 76 -2.59 -27.35 -2.77
CA ILE A 76 -1.76 -26.21 -3.15
C ILE A 76 -2.00 -25.96 -4.63
N LEU A 77 -2.70 -24.86 -4.93
CA LEU A 77 -2.94 -24.43 -6.30
C LEU A 77 -1.62 -24.09 -7.01
N THR A 78 -1.54 -24.41 -8.30
CA THR A 78 -0.42 -24.02 -9.16
C THR A 78 -0.37 -22.50 -9.32
N GLN A 79 0.83 -21.97 -9.48
CA GLN A 79 1.00 -20.53 -9.68
C GLN A 79 0.56 -20.14 -11.10
N PRO A 80 -0.12 -19.00 -11.27
CA PRO A 80 -0.55 -18.57 -12.59
C PRO A 80 0.65 -18.15 -13.43
N GLN A 81 0.58 -18.38 -14.74
CA GLN A 81 1.55 -17.84 -15.69
C GLN A 81 1.37 -16.33 -15.82
N ILE A 82 2.46 -15.59 -15.64
CA ILE A 82 2.48 -14.13 -15.75
C ILE A 82 3.44 -13.73 -16.86
N GLN A 83 2.98 -12.84 -17.74
CA GLN A 83 3.76 -12.26 -18.82
C GLN A 83 4.18 -10.82 -18.45
N THR A 84 5.45 -10.50 -18.69
CA THR A 84 6.01 -9.15 -18.68
C THR A 84 6.12 -8.62 -20.12
N GLY A 85 6.79 -7.49 -20.33
CA GLY A 85 7.03 -6.98 -21.69
C GLY A 85 7.75 -7.99 -22.58
N GLN A 86 7.59 -7.84 -23.89
CA GLN A 86 8.17 -8.73 -24.91
C GLN A 86 7.71 -10.20 -24.82
N ASN A 87 6.56 -10.47 -24.18
CA ASN A 87 6.02 -11.82 -23.96
C ASN A 87 6.93 -12.73 -23.12
N CYS A 88 7.83 -12.15 -22.33
CA CYS A 88 8.65 -12.91 -21.39
C CYS A 88 7.80 -13.44 -20.24
N GLU A 89 7.98 -14.73 -19.89
CA GLU A 89 7.33 -15.31 -18.71
C GLU A 89 8.08 -14.87 -17.45
N ALA A 90 7.35 -14.32 -16.48
CA ALA A 90 7.90 -13.93 -15.18
C ALA A 90 8.00 -15.15 -14.26
N ASN A 91 9.15 -15.31 -13.61
CA ASN A 91 9.31 -16.32 -12.57
C ASN A 91 8.59 -15.86 -11.29
N VAL A 92 7.32 -16.24 -11.17
CA VAL A 92 6.50 -15.93 -10.00
C VAL A 92 7.07 -16.67 -8.79
N ARG A 93 7.28 -15.92 -7.71
CA ARG A 93 7.62 -16.49 -6.40
C ARG A 93 6.54 -16.08 -5.42
N ILE A 94 6.35 -16.89 -4.37
CA ILE A 94 5.40 -16.57 -3.30
C ILE A 94 5.70 -15.15 -2.78
N GLY A 95 4.75 -14.23 -2.98
CA GLY A 95 4.85 -12.83 -2.56
C GLY A 95 5.65 -11.90 -3.45
N ARG A 96 6.15 -12.32 -4.63
CA ARG A 96 6.89 -11.44 -5.54
C ARG A 96 6.66 -11.78 -7.02
N ILE A 97 6.25 -10.76 -7.78
CA ILE A 97 6.21 -10.78 -9.24
C ILE A 97 7.32 -9.85 -9.76
N PRO A 98 8.43 -10.38 -10.29
CA PRO A 98 9.46 -9.54 -10.88
C PRO A 98 8.94 -8.86 -12.15
N LEU A 99 9.53 -7.72 -12.53
CA LEU A 99 9.30 -7.14 -13.86
C LEU A 99 10.31 -7.67 -14.89
N ASP A 100 11.42 -8.24 -14.43
CA ASP A 100 12.51 -8.73 -15.29
C ASP A 100 12.96 -7.69 -16.33
N GLY A 101 13.03 -6.41 -15.92
CA GLY A 101 13.44 -5.30 -16.78
C GLY A 101 12.37 -4.78 -17.75
N HIS A 102 11.20 -5.40 -17.84
CA HIS A 102 10.19 -5.04 -18.84
C HIS A 102 8.78 -4.85 -18.26
N LEU A 103 8.14 -3.74 -18.64
CA LEU A 103 6.70 -3.53 -18.45
C LEU A 103 5.94 -4.13 -19.63
N PHE A 104 4.79 -4.77 -19.39
CA PHE A 104 3.96 -5.36 -20.45
C PHE A 104 3.53 -4.31 -21.50
N THR A 105 3.09 -3.14 -21.03
CA THR A 105 2.76 -1.99 -21.87
C THR A 105 3.25 -0.74 -21.15
N PRO A 106 4.49 -0.28 -21.42
CA PRO A 106 4.97 0.98 -20.92
C PRO A 106 4.20 2.13 -21.60
N ARG A 107 3.93 3.20 -20.85
CA ARG A 107 3.23 4.40 -21.37
C ARG A 107 4.10 5.64 -21.27
N PRO A 108 4.36 6.35 -22.38
CA PRO A 108 5.16 7.57 -22.37
C PRO A 108 4.46 8.69 -21.60
N ILE A 109 5.26 9.59 -21.03
CA ILE A 109 4.83 10.78 -20.31
C ILE A 109 5.25 12.00 -21.12
N SER A 110 4.27 12.78 -21.56
CA SER A 110 4.51 13.96 -22.39
C SER A 110 5.23 15.07 -21.62
N ALA A 111 4.84 15.31 -20.38
CA ALA A 111 5.46 16.31 -19.52
C ALA A 111 5.48 15.81 -18.07
N LEU A 112 6.68 15.60 -17.54
CA LEU A 112 6.93 15.20 -16.15
C LEU A 112 7.47 16.38 -15.35
N ALA A 113 6.94 16.62 -14.17
CA ALA A 113 7.56 17.50 -13.19
C ALA A 113 7.98 16.74 -11.94
N ILE A 114 9.13 17.11 -11.37
CA ILE A 114 9.58 16.64 -10.06
C ILE A 114 9.61 17.84 -9.13
N ALA A 115 8.83 17.77 -8.06
CA ALA A 115 8.64 18.86 -7.10
C ALA A 115 8.94 18.41 -5.67
N TYR A 116 9.70 19.24 -4.95
CA TYR A 116 9.99 19.04 -3.54
C TYR A 116 9.09 19.95 -2.68
N PHE A 117 8.33 19.34 -1.78
CA PHE A 117 7.44 20.00 -0.82
C PHE A 117 8.02 19.79 0.58
N GLY A 118 8.82 20.76 1.02
CA GLY A 118 9.48 20.77 2.31
C GLY A 118 10.30 22.02 2.54
N THR A 119 11.08 22.05 3.62
CA THR A 119 11.94 23.19 3.98
C THR A 119 13.41 22.87 3.68
N ASP A 120 14.24 23.90 3.49
CA ASP A 120 15.69 23.75 3.31
C ASP A 120 16.06 22.84 2.13
N ALA A 121 15.53 23.17 0.95
CA ALA A 121 15.74 22.38 -0.26
C ALA A 121 17.20 22.43 -0.75
N ALA A 122 17.91 23.54 -0.49
CA ALA A 122 19.33 23.70 -0.82
C ALA A 122 20.20 22.62 -0.15
N ARG A 123 19.96 22.31 1.12
CA ARG A 123 20.70 21.26 1.84
C ARG A 123 20.44 19.85 1.31
N LYS A 124 19.31 19.64 0.62
CA LYS A 124 18.88 18.35 0.07
C LYS A 124 19.15 18.21 -1.42
N GLU A 125 19.75 19.22 -2.04
CA GLU A 125 19.88 19.32 -3.50
C GLU A 125 20.58 18.08 -4.09
N ASN A 126 21.67 17.61 -3.49
CA ASN A 126 22.40 16.44 -3.97
C ASN A 126 21.54 15.17 -3.94
N LEU A 127 20.80 14.94 -2.85
CA LEU A 127 19.90 13.79 -2.71
C LEU A 127 18.73 13.86 -3.72
N LEU A 128 18.18 15.05 -3.94
CA LEU A 128 17.10 15.27 -4.91
C LEU A 128 17.60 15.04 -6.35
N LYS A 129 18.81 15.53 -6.67
CA LYS A 129 19.47 15.29 -7.96
C LYS A 129 19.75 13.81 -8.18
N GLU A 130 20.27 13.11 -7.18
CA GLU A 130 20.52 11.67 -7.25
C GLU A 130 19.22 10.90 -7.52
N PHE A 131 18.17 11.16 -6.73
CA PHE A 131 16.86 10.55 -6.92
C PHE A 131 16.28 10.81 -8.31
N ARG A 132 16.35 12.05 -8.79
CA ARG A 132 15.91 12.42 -10.14
C ARG A 132 16.65 11.60 -11.20
N THR A 133 17.98 11.59 -11.16
CA THR A 133 18.80 10.87 -12.14
C THR A 133 18.50 9.38 -12.10
N THR A 134 18.43 8.77 -10.92
CA THR A 134 18.09 7.35 -10.78
C THR A 134 16.68 7.04 -11.31
N LEU A 135 15.69 7.88 -11.01
CA LEU A 135 14.33 7.69 -11.48
C LEU A 135 14.24 7.75 -13.01
N LEU A 136 14.84 8.76 -13.63
CA LEU A 136 14.85 8.91 -15.09
C LEU A 136 15.57 7.75 -15.77
N ASN A 137 16.69 7.29 -15.20
CA ASN A 137 17.40 6.12 -15.71
C ASN A 137 16.53 4.85 -15.64
N VAL A 138 15.83 4.64 -14.52
CA VAL A 138 14.87 3.52 -14.41
C VAL A 138 13.72 3.68 -15.40
N MET A 139 13.17 4.89 -15.58
CA MET A 139 12.12 5.13 -16.56
C MET A 139 12.55 4.78 -17.97
N ASN A 140 13.75 5.21 -18.37
CA ASN A 140 14.34 4.88 -19.67
C ASN A 140 14.57 3.37 -19.83
N ASN A 141 15.14 2.70 -18.80
CA ASN A 141 15.42 1.26 -18.84
C ASN A 141 14.16 0.40 -19.00
N TYR A 142 13.02 0.88 -18.49
CA TYR A 142 11.73 0.22 -18.61
C TYR A 142 10.86 0.79 -19.75
N HIS A 143 11.45 1.57 -20.67
CA HIS A 143 10.82 2.15 -21.86
C HIS A 143 9.64 3.10 -21.58
N VAL A 144 9.67 3.79 -20.44
CA VAL A 144 8.73 4.87 -20.10
C VAL A 144 9.35 6.21 -20.53
N ASP A 145 9.15 6.57 -21.80
CA ASP A 145 9.74 7.79 -22.37
C ASP A 145 9.17 9.06 -21.73
N VAL A 146 10.04 10.00 -21.37
CA VAL A 146 9.67 11.32 -20.85
C VAL A 146 10.03 12.37 -21.90
N LYS A 147 9.03 12.98 -22.55
CA LYS A 147 9.29 13.91 -23.67
C LYS A 147 9.79 15.28 -23.22
N SER A 148 9.31 15.74 -22.07
CA SER A 148 9.75 16.98 -21.44
C SER A 148 9.76 16.82 -19.92
N GLU A 149 10.75 17.44 -19.28
CA GLU A 149 10.92 17.37 -17.84
C GLU A 149 11.11 18.78 -17.26
N GLY A 150 10.39 19.09 -16.18
CA GLY A 150 10.58 20.28 -15.36
C GLY A 150 10.99 19.92 -13.93
N HIS A 151 11.98 20.61 -13.38
CA HIS A 151 12.41 20.43 -11.99
C HIS A 151 12.14 21.69 -11.18
N ASN A 152 11.27 21.60 -10.17
CA ASN A 152 10.93 22.73 -9.29
C ASN A 152 11.29 22.38 -7.84
N VAL A 153 12.20 23.16 -7.26
CA VAL A 153 12.89 22.75 -6.04
C VAL A 153 12.13 23.12 -4.76
N SER A 154 11.13 24.01 -4.79
CA SER A 154 10.40 24.34 -3.53
C SER A 154 9.12 25.18 -3.69
N PRO A 155 7.96 24.63 -4.08
CA PRO A 155 6.68 25.22 -3.67
C PRO A 155 6.55 25.12 -2.13
N THR A 156 6.36 26.25 -1.43
CA THR A 156 5.94 26.20 -0.02
C THR A 156 4.53 25.61 0.10
N ASN A 157 4.12 25.16 1.29
CA ASN A 157 2.79 24.58 1.49
C ASN A 157 1.66 25.52 1.03
N ASP A 158 1.83 26.83 1.23
CA ASP A 158 0.87 27.86 0.82
C ASP A 158 0.83 28.05 -0.71
N GLN A 159 1.87 27.63 -1.43
CA GLN A 159 1.98 27.75 -2.89
C GLN A 159 1.47 26.51 -3.64
N ILE A 160 1.06 25.44 -2.95
CA ILE A 160 0.64 24.17 -3.59
C ILE A 160 -0.46 24.40 -4.62
N THR A 161 -1.46 25.22 -4.29
CA THR A 161 -2.57 25.55 -5.20
C THR A 161 -2.08 26.25 -6.48
N GLY A 162 -1.30 27.33 -6.34
CA GLY A 162 -0.76 28.07 -7.48
C GLY A 162 0.22 27.24 -8.32
N TYR A 163 0.99 26.36 -7.67
CA TYR A 163 1.86 25.41 -8.33
C TYR A 163 1.08 24.46 -9.25
N PHE A 164 0.01 23.83 -8.74
CA PHE A 164 -0.81 22.93 -9.56
C PHE A 164 -1.63 23.65 -10.63
N SER A 165 -2.06 24.91 -10.39
CA SER A 165 -2.62 25.78 -11.45
C SER A 165 -1.62 25.95 -12.59
N THR A 166 -0.38 26.33 -12.27
CA THR A 166 0.69 26.53 -13.25
C THR A 166 1.01 25.23 -14.00
N MET A 167 1.05 24.09 -13.30
CA MET A 167 1.32 22.80 -13.94
C MET A 167 0.19 22.40 -14.90
N SER A 168 -1.07 22.66 -14.54
CA SER A 168 -2.22 22.45 -15.40
C SER A 168 -2.18 23.34 -16.64
N GLU A 169 -1.89 24.63 -16.48
CA GLU A 169 -1.74 25.60 -17.58
C GLU A 169 -0.62 25.20 -18.55
N ARG A 170 0.49 24.66 -18.02
CA ARG A 170 1.61 24.11 -18.80
C ARG A 170 1.34 22.73 -19.40
N LYS A 171 0.14 22.18 -19.22
CA LYS A 171 -0.24 20.82 -19.67
C LYS A 171 0.72 19.74 -19.14
N CYS A 172 1.19 19.90 -17.91
CA CYS A 172 2.00 18.90 -17.24
C CYS A 172 1.14 17.64 -17.00
N GLN A 173 1.58 16.51 -17.52
CA GLN A 173 0.85 15.25 -17.42
C GLN A 173 1.00 14.63 -16.03
N PHE A 174 2.19 14.73 -15.43
CA PHE A 174 2.54 13.98 -14.25
C PHE A 174 3.47 14.77 -13.32
N VAL A 175 3.17 14.79 -12.01
CA VAL A 175 4.03 15.39 -10.98
C VAL A 175 4.46 14.35 -9.94
N ILE A 176 5.77 14.18 -9.78
CA ILE A 176 6.37 13.45 -8.65
C ILE A 176 6.54 14.43 -7.49
N CYS A 177 5.80 14.18 -6.40
CA CYS A 177 5.76 15.06 -5.23
C CYS A 177 6.64 14.48 -4.12
N ILE A 178 7.85 14.98 -3.94
CA ILE A 178 8.76 14.59 -2.87
C ILE A 178 8.36 15.37 -1.62
N MET A 179 7.79 14.67 -0.64
CA MET A 179 7.27 15.26 0.58
C MET A 179 8.28 15.09 1.71
N ASP A 180 8.47 16.17 2.46
CA ASP A 180 9.30 16.20 3.64
C ASP A 180 8.60 16.98 4.75
N GLY A 181 8.53 16.38 5.93
CA GLY A 181 7.70 16.85 7.03
C GLY A 181 8.31 16.47 8.36
N LYS A 182 8.00 17.25 9.40
CA LYS A 182 8.57 17.08 10.75
C LYS A 182 7.87 15.97 11.51
N SER A 183 6.57 15.81 11.28
CA SER A 183 5.73 14.77 11.86
C SER A 183 5.02 13.94 10.79
N GLU A 184 4.48 12.79 11.20
CA GLU A 184 3.66 11.99 10.29
C GLU A 184 2.33 12.65 9.95
N ASP A 185 1.76 13.41 10.88
CA ASP A 185 0.50 14.11 10.66
C ASP A 185 0.70 15.27 9.69
N ASP A 186 1.85 15.96 9.75
CA ASP A 186 2.25 16.96 8.74
C ASP A 186 2.28 16.32 7.35
N LEU A 187 2.91 15.15 7.23
CA LEU A 187 3.00 14.42 5.96
C LEU A 187 1.65 13.93 5.45
N LYS A 188 0.74 13.52 6.36
CA LYS A 188 -0.64 13.13 5.99
C LYS A 188 -1.42 14.33 5.47
N GLN A 189 -1.36 15.47 6.17
CA GLN A 189 -2.04 16.71 5.78
C GLN A 189 -1.50 17.22 4.45
N LEU A 190 -0.17 17.29 4.30
CA LEU A 190 0.49 17.67 3.05
C LEU A 190 0.07 16.78 1.88
N LYS A 191 0.07 15.45 2.08
CA LYS A 191 -0.38 14.49 1.06
C LYS A 191 -1.84 14.70 0.68
N ALA A 192 -2.73 14.91 1.66
CA ALA A 192 -4.14 15.15 1.40
C ALA A 192 -4.34 16.42 0.58
N TYR A 193 -3.61 17.49 0.92
CA TYR A 193 -3.69 18.76 0.21
C TYR A 193 -3.12 18.69 -1.21
N ILE A 194 -2.00 17.98 -1.42
CA ILE A 194 -1.46 17.69 -2.77
C ILE A 194 -2.49 16.91 -3.61
N LYS A 195 -3.22 15.96 -3.01
CA LYS A 195 -4.21 15.14 -3.71
C LYS A 195 -5.45 15.94 -4.07
N ASP A 196 -5.93 16.77 -3.16
CA ASP A 196 -7.04 17.69 -3.40
C ASP A 196 -6.70 18.68 -4.52
N CYS A 197 -5.57 19.38 -4.42
CA CYS A 197 -5.18 20.35 -5.45
C CYS A 197 -4.84 19.66 -6.77
N GLY A 198 -3.88 18.75 -6.78
CA GLY A 198 -3.38 18.14 -8.02
C GLY A 198 -4.45 17.33 -8.73
N THR A 199 -5.03 16.33 -8.05
CA THR A 199 -5.91 15.35 -8.70
C THR A 199 -7.36 15.81 -8.80
N ILE A 200 -7.91 16.45 -7.76
CA ILE A 200 -9.33 16.82 -7.75
C ILE A 200 -9.54 18.18 -8.44
N LYS A 201 -8.81 19.22 -8.05
CA LYS A 201 -9.04 20.59 -8.58
C LYS A 201 -8.46 20.80 -9.97
N TYR A 202 -7.23 20.36 -10.22
CA TYR A 202 -6.49 20.70 -11.45
C TYR A 202 -6.30 19.53 -12.41
N GLY A 203 -6.77 18.32 -12.07
CA GLY A 203 -6.70 17.15 -12.96
C GLY A 203 -5.28 16.68 -13.31
N VAL A 204 -4.25 17.09 -12.55
CA VAL A 204 -2.86 16.71 -12.75
C VAL A 204 -2.58 15.40 -12.01
N MET A 205 -1.96 14.44 -12.70
CA MET A 205 -1.63 13.15 -12.13
C MET A 205 -0.46 13.28 -11.13
N THR A 206 -0.62 12.77 -9.91
CA THR A 206 0.38 12.94 -8.84
C THR A 206 0.87 11.62 -8.25
N GLN A 207 2.18 11.52 -8.01
CA GLN A 207 2.80 10.43 -7.24
C GLN A 207 3.65 11.00 -6.10
N CYS A 208 3.15 10.88 -4.88
CA CYS A 208 3.87 11.31 -3.69
C CYS A 208 4.93 10.29 -3.26
N VAL A 209 6.11 10.76 -2.87
CA VAL A 209 7.20 9.97 -2.28
C VAL A 209 7.69 10.67 -1.02
N LEU A 210 8.18 9.91 -0.04
CA LEU A 210 8.71 10.48 1.20
C LEU A 210 10.22 10.67 1.08
N LEU A 211 10.73 11.86 1.43
CA LEU A 211 12.17 12.12 1.43
C LEU A 211 12.92 11.12 2.33
N SER A 212 12.36 10.79 3.50
CA SER A 212 12.95 9.81 4.41
C SER A 212 13.08 8.41 3.81
N LYS A 213 12.21 8.04 2.86
CA LYS A 213 12.28 6.75 2.15
C LYS A 213 13.29 6.75 1.00
N ILE A 214 13.57 7.90 0.43
CA ILE A 214 14.67 8.11 -0.53
C ILE A 214 16.00 8.03 0.24
N ALA A 215 16.14 8.82 1.30
CA ALA A 215 17.37 8.92 2.10
C ALA A 215 17.77 7.61 2.81
N ALA A 216 16.80 6.85 3.33
CA ALA A 216 17.07 5.62 4.06
C ALA A 216 17.24 4.39 3.16
N ASN A 217 17.11 4.52 1.84
CA ASN A 217 17.11 3.36 0.96
C ASN A 217 18.52 2.85 0.69
N ARG A 218 18.73 1.54 0.90
CA ARG A 218 19.98 0.87 0.53
C ARG A 218 20.15 0.74 -0.98
N SER A 219 19.04 0.69 -1.74
CA SER A 219 19.04 0.63 -3.20
C SER A 219 18.01 1.59 -3.77
N LEU A 220 18.48 2.77 -4.17
CA LEU A 220 17.63 3.78 -4.78
C LEU A 220 17.02 3.31 -6.12
N THR A 221 17.76 2.50 -6.87
CA THR A 221 17.28 1.85 -8.09
C THR A 221 16.09 0.94 -7.79
N GLY A 222 16.21 0.01 -6.83
CA GLY A 222 15.11 -0.90 -6.47
C GLY A 222 13.89 -0.16 -5.89
N TYR A 223 14.11 0.99 -5.26
CA TYR A 223 13.01 1.89 -4.88
C TYR A 223 12.30 2.47 -6.11
N CYS A 224 13.05 2.98 -7.08
CA CYS A 224 12.53 3.53 -8.33
C CYS A 224 11.83 2.45 -9.19
N GLU A 225 12.27 1.20 -9.17
CA GLU A 225 11.59 0.07 -9.83
C GLU A 225 10.22 -0.25 -9.22
N ASN A 226 10.04 -0.03 -7.92
CA ASN A 226 8.71 -0.12 -7.31
C ASN A 226 7.87 1.13 -7.62
N LEU A 227 8.52 2.29 -7.74
CA LEU A 227 7.85 3.53 -8.08
C LEU A 227 7.31 3.54 -9.51
N ILE A 228 8.08 3.04 -10.48
CA ILE A 228 7.69 3.00 -11.88
C ILE A 228 6.46 2.13 -12.12
N ARG A 229 6.26 1.05 -11.35
CA ARG A 229 5.02 0.25 -11.39
C ARG A 229 3.78 1.11 -11.12
N LYS A 230 3.89 2.07 -10.19
CA LYS A 230 2.80 2.97 -9.82
C LYS A 230 2.63 4.07 -10.85
N ILE A 231 3.74 4.59 -11.39
CA ILE A 231 3.71 5.62 -12.44
C ILE A 231 3.06 5.06 -13.70
N ASN A 232 3.53 3.91 -14.18
CA ASN A 232 3.02 3.28 -15.39
C ASN A 232 1.53 2.93 -15.27
N TYR A 233 1.11 2.32 -14.15
CA TYR A 233 -0.31 2.03 -13.90
C TYR A 233 -1.18 3.29 -13.93
N LYS A 234 -0.77 4.35 -13.23
CA LYS A 234 -1.51 5.63 -13.24
C LYS A 234 -1.56 6.22 -14.64
N ASN A 235 -0.50 6.06 -15.42
CA ASN A 235 -0.42 6.50 -16.80
C ASN A 235 -1.13 5.55 -17.80
N SER A 236 -2.05 4.71 -17.32
CA SER A 236 -2.80 3.73 -18.14
C SER A 236 -1.92 2.70 -18.86
N GLY A 237 -0.76 2.40 -18.29
CA GLY A 237 0.13 1.33 -18.73
C GLY A 237 -0.15 0.02 -17.99
N ILE A 238 0.34 -1.07 -18.57
CA ILE A 238 0.19 -2.43 -18.03
C ILE A 238 1.56 -2.89 -17.55
N ASN A 239 1.68 -3.27 -16.28
CA ASN A 239 2.96 -3.73 -15.74
C ASN A 239 3.21 -5.20 -16.11
N THR A 240 2.21 -6.05 -15.89
CA THR A 240 2.24 -7.49 -16.14
C THR A 240 0.84 -7.96 -16.55
N LYS A 241 0.76 -9.09 -17.25
CA LYS A 241 -0.49 -9.72 -17.68
C LYS A 241 -0.56 -11.16 -17.19
N VAL A 242 -1.71 -11.57 -16.66
CA VAL A 242 -1.93 -12.97 -16.25
C VAL A 242 -2.49 -13.75 -17.44
N ASN A 243 -1.98 -14.96 -17.67
CA ASN A 243 -2.58 -15.88 -18.63
C ASN A 243 -3.86 -16.47 -18.03
N LEU A 244 -5.00 -16.18 -18.65
CA LEU A 244 -6.32 -16.64 -18.19
C LEU A 244 -6.86 -17.81 -19.00
N ASN A 245 -6.10 -18.37 -19.94
CA ASN A 245 -6.59 -19.42 -20.84
C ASN A 245 -7.09 -20.65 -20.07
N GLU A 246 -6.36 -21.08 -19.04
CA GLU A 246 -6.78 -22.21 -18.22
C GLU A 246 -8.00 -21.89 -17.36
N ALA A 247 -8.01 -20.72 -16.71
CA ALA A 247 -9.13 -20.28 -15.86
C ALA A 247 -10.43 -20.08 -16.66
N LEU A 248 -10.32 -19.70 -17.93
CA LEU A 248 -11.45 -19.43 -18.83
C LEU A 248 -11.63 -20.54 -19.88
N LYS A 249 -11.14 -21.76 -19.63
CA LYS A 249 -11.20 -22.88 -20.58
C LYS A 249 -12.63 -23.30 -20.97
N TYR A 250 -13.62 -22.96 -20.15
CA TYR A 250 -15.04 -23.29 -20.37
C TYR A 250 -15.86 -22.14 -20.98
N LYS A 251 -15.21 -21.21 -21.69
CA LYS A 251 -15.91 -20.21 -22.52
C LYS A 251 -16.90 -20.90 -23.47
N LYS A 252 -18.13 -20.40 -23.56
CA LYS A 252 -19.15 -20.93 -24.47
C LYS A 252 -18.92 -20.46 -25.90
N SER A 253 -18.31 -19.28 -26.06
CA SER A 253 -17.93 -18.69 -27.35
C SER A 253 -16.58 -17.98 -27.26
N GLN A 254 -15.87 -17.88 -28.40
CA GLN A 254 -14.66 -17.05 -28.52
C GLN A 254 -14.93 -15.55 -28.29
N THR A 255 -16.19 -15.12 -28.42
CA THR A 255 -16.61 -13.73 -28.18
C THR A 255 -16.97 -13.44 -26.73
N ASP A 256 -16.96 -14.44 -25.86
CA ASP A 256 -17.34 -14.27 -24.45
C ASP A 256 -16.36 -13.34 -23.73
N SER A 257 -16.92 -12.23 -23.25
CA SER A 257 -16.23 -11.20 -22.50
C SER A 257 -16.57 -11.33 -21.02
N TYR A 258 -15.56 -11.19 -20.17
CA TYR A 258 -15.70 -11.26 -18.72
C TYR A 258 -15.33 -9.90 -18.15
N MET A 259 -16.07 -9.47 -17.13
CA MET A 259 -15.78 -8.27 -16.36
C MET A 259 -15.55 -8.68 -14.92
N PHE A 260 -14.43 -8.23 -14.34
CA PHE A 260 -14.15 -8.42 -12.93
C PHE A 260 -14.66 -7.21 -12.15
N PHE A 261 -15.44 -7.47 -11.11
CA PHE A 261 -16.00 -6.44 -10.24
C PHE A 261 -15.51 -6.64 -8.81
N GLY A 262 -14.95 -5.57 -8.24
CA GLY A 262 -14.60 -5.50 -6.82
C GLY A 262 -15.32 -4.33 -6.16
N ALA A 263 -15.88 -4.56 -4.96
CA ALA A 263 -16.46 -3.51 -4.13
C ALA A 263 -15.92 -3.61 -2.71
N ASP A 264 -15.70 -2.46 -2.09
CA ASP A 264 -15.25 -2.34 -0.71
C ASP A 264 -15.99 -1.18 -0.02
N VAL A 265 -16.17 -1.29 1.30
CA VAL A 265 -16.79 -0.25 2.13
C VAL A 265 -15.88 0.03 3.31
N ILE A 266 -15.42 1.28 3.40
CA ILE A 266 -14.59 1.76 4.50
C ILE A 266 -15.49 2.49 5.49
N HIS A 267 -15.53 1.98 6.73
CA HIS A 267 -16.24 2.63 7.84
C HIS A 267 -15.32 3.59 8.60
N PRO A 268 -15.87 4.68 9.18
CA PRO A 268 -15.13 5.56 10.07
C PRO A 268 -14.63 4.80 11.31
N THR A 269 -13.52 5.26 11.89
CA THR A 269 -13.02 4.68 13.15
C THR A 269 -13.83 5.20 14.33
N ASN A 270 -13.64 4.60 15.51
CA ASN A 270 -14.30 5.05 16.75
C ASN A 270 -14.07 6.53 17.08
N VAL A 271 -12.97 7.11 16.58
CA VAL A 271 -12.60 8.53 16.77
C VAL A 271 -13.36 9.45 15.81
N THR A 272 -13.84 8.94 14.68
CA THR A 272 -14.42 9.75 13.59
C THR A 272 -15.85 9.33 13.21
N ARG A 273 -16.62 8.78 14.15
CA ARG A 273 -17.97 8.20 13.94
C ARG A 273 -18.97 9.12 13.19
N GLN A 274 -18.74 10.43 13.17
CA GLN A 274 -19.58 11.39 12.44
C GLN A 274 -19.32 11.43 10.93
N HIS A 275 -18.24 10.82 10.44
CA HIS A 275 -17.96 10.75 9.01
C HIS A 275 -18.77 9.63 8.33
N PRO A 276 -19.17 9.82 7.07
CA PRO A 276 -19.89 8.79 6.34
C PRO A 276 -18.97 7.59 6.06
N SER A 277 -19.59 6.42 5.89
CA SER A 277 -18.90 5.27 5.29
C SER A 277 -18.70 5.54 3.80
N ILE A 278 -17.56 5.12 3.25
CA ILE A 278 -17.20 5.35 1.85
C ILE A 278 -17.23 4.01 1.11
N ALA A 279 -18.06 3.92 0.07
CA ALA A 279 -18.11 2.76 -0.82
C ALA A 279 -17.23 3.02 -2.06
N GLY A 280 -16.31 2.09 -2.35
CA GLY A 280 -15.49 2.07 -3.56
C GLY A 280 -15.89 0.90 -4.45
N LYS A 281 -15.89 1.12 -5.77
CA LYS A 281 -16.15 0.08 -6.78
C LYS A 281 -15.09 0.16 -7.87
N LEU A 282 -14.59 -0.99 -8.32
CA LEU A 282 -13.62 -1.13 -9.41
C LEU A 282 -14.15 -2.13 -10.44
N PHE A 283 -13.98 -1.78 -11.71
CA PHE A 283 -14.29 -2.62 -12.86
C PHE A 283 -13.00 -2.84 -13.66
N LEU A 284 -12.71 -4.10 -14.02
CA LEU A 284 -11.57 -4.52 -14.82
C LEU A 284 -12.01 -5.43 -15.97
#